data_AF-A0A965GYB4-F1
#
_entry.id   AF-A0A965GYB4-F1
#
_cell.length_a   1.000
_cell.length_b   1.000
_cell.length_c   1.000
_cell.angle_alpha   90.00
_cell.angle_beta   90.00
_cell.angle_gamma   90.00
#
_symmetry.space_group_name_H-M   'P 1'
#
loop_
_entity.id
_entity.type
_entity.pdbx_description
1 polymer ?
#
loop_
_entity_poly.entity_id
_entity_poly.type
_entity_poly.pdbx_seq_one_letter_code
_entity_poly.pdbx_strand_id
1 'polypeptide(L)'
;MRRLRSRQHGASLVEITLSILILAVLLTLFVDVSRWLHAWSAAGEATRLGARLAALCERGVDGEQAIREQMRSWLPDLSRERAASVIRISYENPAGSPSASCDASSCRQVSVWLEGHAIDALGGLVPGGRLPLPAMRASVVRESLQSRTGGCAPVR
;
A
#
# COMPACT_ATOMS: atom_id res chain seq x y z
N MET A 1 53.62 -30.63 32.49
CA MET A 1 52.28 -29.99 32.59
C MET A 1 51.79 -29.58 31.20
N ARG A 2 51.00 -30.42 30.51
CA ARG A 2 50.31 -30.04 29.26
C ARG A 2 48.81 -30.21 29.50
N ARG A 3 48.15 -29.14 29.98
CA ARG A 3 46.71 -29.13 30.26
C ARG A 3 45.95 -28.68 29.01
N LEU A 4 45.14 -29.60 28.46
CA LEU A 4 43.80 -29.40 27.87
C LEU A 4 43.53 -28.06 27.14
N ARG A 5 44.25 -27.75 26.06
CA ARG A 5 43.93 -26.60 25.18
C ARG A 5 43.02 -26.94 23.99
N SER A 6 42.61 -28.21 23.86
CA SER A 6 41.88 -28.72 22.69
C SER A 6 40.35 -28.63 22.81
N ARG A 7 39.79 -28.25 23.96
CA ARG A 7 38.32 -28.26 24.20
C ARG A 7 37.61 -26.92 23.98
N GLN A 8 38.32 -25.82 23.71
CA GLN A 8 37.72 -24.48 23.60
C GLN A 8 37.35 -24.04 22.17
N HIS A 9 37.90 -24.68 21.13
CA HIS A 9 37.60 -24.30 19.73
C HIS A 9 36.13 -24.53 19.33
N GLY A 10 35.46 -25.53 19.94
CA GLY A 10 34.03 -25.77 19.69
C GLY A 10 33.13 -24.73 20.36
N ALA A 11 33.51 -24.24 21.53
CA ALA A 11 32.72 -23.25 22.28
C ALA A 11 32.68 -21.89 21.55
N SER A 12 33.81 -21.45 21.00
CA SER A 12 33.87 -20.21 20.20
C SER A 12 33.04 -20.30 18.92
N LEU A 13 32.92 -21.49 18.31
CA LEU A 13 32.13 -21.67 17.10
C LEU A 13 30.63 -21.53 17.42
N VAL A 14 30.17 -22.09 18.53
CA VAL A 14 28.77 -21.99 18.98
C VAL A 14 28.41 -20.55 19.31
N GLU A 15 29.27 -19.83 20.01
CA GLU A 15 29.05 -18.42 20.37
C GLU A 15 28.91 -17.54 19.12
N ILE A 16 29.85 -17.65 18.17
CA ILE A 16 29.79 -16.90 16.92
C ILE A 16 28.55 -17.29 16.10
N THR A 17 28.23 -18.58 16.03
CA THR A 17 27.04 -19.05 15.31
C THR A 17 25.76 -18.46 15.92
N LEU A 18 25.64 -18.46 17.25
CA LEU A 18 24.49 -17.88 17.93
C LEU A 18 24.39 -16.37 17.69
N SER A 19 25.51 -15.64 17.76
CA SER A 19 25.53 -14.21 17.45
C SER A 19 25.11 -13.92 16.00
N ILE A 20 25.59 -14.71 15.03
CA ILE A 20 25.21 -14.57 13.62
C ILE A 20 23.72 -14.85 13.43
N LEU A 21 23.17 -15.89 14.07
CA LEU A 21 21.75 -16.22 13.97
C LEU A 21 20.88 -15.08 14.51
N ILE A 22 21.23 -14.53 15.68
CA ILE A 22 20.51 -13.40 16.27
C ILE A 22 20.60 -12.17 15.35
N LEU A 23 21.80 -11.87 14.83
CA LEU A 23 22.01 -10.77 13.91
C LEU A 23 21.18 -10.94 12.63
N ALA A 24 21.14 -12.15 12.06
CA ALA A 24 20.37 -12.45 10.85
C ALA A 24 18.86 -12.25 11.04
N VAL A 25 18.32 -12.67 12.19
CA VAL A 25 16.91 -12.44 12.54
C VAL A 25 16.62 -10.94 12.65
N LEU A 26 17.48 -10.20 13.35
CA LEU A 26 17.34 -8.75 13.50
C LEU A 26 17.38 -8.03 12.15
N LEU A 27 18.34 -8.35 11.29
CA LEU A 27 18.44 -7.75 9.96
C LEU A 27 17.19 -8.02 9.12
N THR A 28 16.66 -9.25 9.18
CA THR A 28 15.43 -9.61 8.46
C THR A 28 14.23 -8.80 8.96
N LEU A 29 14.11 -8.63 10.28
CA LEU A 29 13.06 -7.80 10.88
C LEU A 29 13.17 -6.33 10.44
N PHE A 30 14.37 -5.75 10.45
CA PHE A 30 14.56 -4.37 10.00
C PHE A 30 14.21 -4.17 8.53
N VAL A 31 14.55 -5.13 7.66
CA VAL A 31 14.19 -5.10 6.24
C VAL A 31 12.66 -5.12 6.08
N ASP A 32 11.96 -6.00 6.80
CA ASP A 32 10.50 -6.09 6.74
C ASP A 32 9.81 -4.82 7.24
N VAL A 33 10.28 -4.24 8.35
CA VAL A 33 9.76 -2.97 8.88
C VAL A 33 10.02 -1.82 7.91
N SER A 34 11.19 -1.77 7.29
CA SER A 34 11.55 -0.71 6.34
C SER A 34 10.68 -0.77 5.08
N ARG A 35 10.47 -1.96 4.52
CA ARG A 35 9.57 -2.17 3.38
C ARG A 35 8.13 -1.80 3.72
N TRP A 36 7.66 -2.20 4.89
CA TRP A 36 6.32 -1.88 5.36
C TRP A 36 6.11 -0.37 5.52
N LEU A 37 7.06 0.35 6.13
CA LEU A 37 6.97 1.80 6.30
C LEU A 37 7.03 2.54 4.96
N HIS A 38 7.85 2.08 4.02
CA HIS A 38 7.94 2.67 2.70
C HIS A 38 6.62 2.51 1.94
N ALA A 39 6.05 1.31 1.94
CA ALA A 39 4.76 1.05 1.33
C ALA A 39 3.61 1.79 2.02
N TRP A 40 3.69 1.98 3.35
CA TRP A 40 2.74 2.80 4.09
C TRP A 40 2.80 4.27 3.64
N SER A 41 4.01 4.80 3.41
CA SER A 41 4.17 6.17 2.89
C SER A 41 3.67 6.29 1.44
N ALA A 42 4.05 5.34 0.58
CA ALA A 42 3.64 5.29 -0.82
C ALA A 42 2.12 5.17 -0.98
N ALA A 43 1.46 4.38 -0.13
CA ALA A 43 0.01 4.27 -0.08
C ALA A 43 -0.66 5.61 0.28
N GLY A 44 -0.06 6.41 1.16
CA GLY A 44 -0.57 7.74 1.52
C GLY A 44 -0.50 8.72 0.35
N GLU A 45 0.60 8.70 -0.38
CA GLU A 45 0.77 9.50 -1.58
C GLU A 45 -0.15 9.03 -2.73
N ALA A 46 -0.26 7.72 -2.92
CA ALA A 46 -1.15 7.13 -3.92
C ALA A 46 -2.62 7.47 -3.65
N THR A 47 -3.09 7.43 -2.39
CA THR A 47 -4.47 7.81 -2.05
C THR A 47 -4.72 9.31 -2.28
N ARG A 48 -3.78 10.18 -1.92
CA ARG A 48 -3.87 11.62 -2.19
C ARG A 48 -3.88 11.93 -3.69
N LEU A 49 -3.05 11.24 -4.46
CA LEU A 49 -3.04 11.33 -5.91
C LEU A 49 -4.34 10.80 -6.53
N GLY A 50 -4.81 9.65 -6.05
CA GLY A 50 -6.07 9.04 -6.47
C GLY A 50 -7.26 9.97 -6.24
N ALA A 51 -7.32 10.65 -5.09
CA ALA A 51 -8.38 11.63 -4.80
C ALA A 51 -8.36 12.83 -5.76
N ARG A 52 -7.17 13.34 -6.11
CA ARG A 52 -7.02 14.41 -7.11
C ARG A 52 -7.44 13.97 -8.50
N LEU A 53 -7.07 12.75 -8.91
CA LEU A 53 -7.51 12.20 -10.18
C LEU A 53 -9.02 11.94 -10.20
N ALA A 54 -9.57 11.42 -9.11
CA ALA A 54 -11.01 11.18 -8.99
C ALA A 54 -11.85 12.46 -9.04
N ALA A 55 -11.28 13.62 -8.68
CA ALA A 55 -11.93 14.93 -8.84
C ALA A 55 -11.95 15.44 -10.30
N LEU A 56 -11.11 14.88 -11.17
CA LEU A 56 -10.93 15.30 -12.56
C LEU A 56 -11.52 14.31 -13.58
N CYS A 57 -11.36 13.00 -13.34
CA CYS A 57 -11.77 11.95 -14.27
C CYS A 57 -13.29 11.78 -14.31
N GLU A 58 -13.79 11.41 -15.49
CA GLU A 58 -15.19 11.03 -15.67
C GLU A 58 -15.55 9.84 -14.77
N ARG A 59 -16.72 9.90 -14.12
CA ARG A 59 -17.18 8.74 -13.35
C ARG A 59 -17.60 7.63 -14.30
N GLY A 60 -17.17 6.43 -13.98
CA GLY A 60 -17.59 5.23 -14.66
C GLY A 60 -16.55 4.15 -14.49
N VAL A 61 -16.82 2.99 -15.08
CA VAL A 61 -15.93 1.84 -15.02
C VAL A 61 -14.54 2.20 -15.55
N ASP A 62 -14.48 2.92 -16.67
CA ASP A 62 -13.21 3.28 -17.33
C ASP A 62 -12.38 4.28 -16.52
N GLY A 63 -13.02 5.33 -15.98
CA GLY A 63 -12.33 6.35 -15.18
C GLY A 63 -11.84 5.81 -13.85
N GLU A 64 -12.65 5.00 -13.15
CA GLU A 64 -12.22 4.34 -11.92
C GLU A 64 -11.10 3.32 -12.15
N GLN A 65 -11.12 2.60 -13.28
CA GLN A 65 -10.03 1.69 -13.64
C GLN A 65 -8.72 2.44 -13.87
N ALA A 66 -8.76 3.59 -14.58
CA ALA A 66 -7.58 4.43 -14.78
C ALA A 66 -7.01 4.95 -13.44
N ILE A 67 -7.87 5.39 -12.52
CA ILE A 67 -7.46 5.83 -11.17
C ILE A 67 -6.82 4.67 -10.40
N ARG A 68 -7.43 3.49 -10.41
CA ARG A 68 -6.88 2.30 -9.75
C ARG A 68 -5.54 1.90 -10.33
N GLU A 69 -5.36 1.95 -11.66
CA GLU A 69 -4.09 1.63 -12.31
C GLU A 69 -3.00 2.63 -11.93
N GLN A 70 -3.34 3.92 -11.89
CA GLN A 70 -2.40 4.94 -11.47
C GLN A 70 -2.03 4.80 -9.98
N MET A 71 -2.97 4.45 -9.11
CA MET A 71 -2.64 4.13 -7.71
C MET A 71 -1.76 2.89 -7.61
N ARG A 72 -1.99 1.86 -8.44
CA ARG A 72 -1.17 0.64 -8.49
C ARG A 72 0.27 0.87 -8.90
N SER A 73 0.56 1.87 -9.74
CA SER A 73 1.95 2.15 -10.12
C SER A 73 2.84 2.53 -8.92
N TRP A 74 2.22 2.94 -7.80
CA TRP A 74 2.90 3.28 -6.54
C TRP A 74 2.88 2.11 -5.54
N LEU A 75 2.05 1.09 -5.76
CA LEU A 75 1.93 -0.11 -4.94
C LEU A 75 2.14 -1.37 -5.80
N PRO A 76 3.40 -1.71 -6.15
CA PRO A 76 3.70 -2.83 -7.05
C PRO A 76 3.22 -4.19 -6.53
N ASP A 77 3.06 -4.34 -5.21
CA ASP A 77 2.55 -5.56 -4.57
C ASP A 77 1.01 -5.70 -4.71
N LEU A 78 0.31 -4.68 -5.22
CA LEU A 78 -1.14 -4.69 -5.41
C LEU A 78 -1.50 -5.24 -6.80
N SER A 79 -1.99 -6.49 -6.84
CA SER A 79 -2.53 -7.08 -8.07
C SER A 79 -3.76 -6.33 -8.58
N ARG A 80 -4.00 -6.38 -9.90
CA ARG A 80 -5.13 -5.69 -10.56
C ARG A 80 -6.48 -6.08 -9.98
N GLU A 81 -6.65 -7.38 -9.72
CA GLU A 81 -7.87 -7.96 -9.14
C GLU A 81 -8.12 -7.45 -7.72
N ARG A 82 -7.06 -7.38 -6.90
CA ARG A 82 -7.15 -6.92 -5.51
C ARG A 82 -7.35 -5.41 -5.40
N ALA A 83 -6.89 -4.65 -6.39
CA ALA A 83 -7.09 -3.21 -6.43
C ALA A 83 -8.58 -2.81 -6.41
N ALA A 84 -9.44 -3.59 -7.08
CA ALA A 84 -10.88 -3.32 -7.12
C ALA A 84 -11.58 -3.49 -5.76
N SER A 85 -11.07 -4.40 -4.90
CA SER A 85 -11.66 -4.64 -3.57
C SER A 85 -11.07 -3.77 -2.46
N VAL A 86 -9.82 -3.34 -2.62
CA VAL A 86 -9.08 -2.54 -1.63
C VAL A 86 -9.31 -1.04 -1.83
N ILE A 87 -9.41 -0.58 -3.09
CA ILE A 87 -9.56 0.85 -3.42
C ILE A 87 -11.04 1.16 -3.61
N ARG A 88 -11.59 1.97 -2.71
CA ARG A 88 -12.98 2.47 -2.80
C ARG A 88 -12.99 3.94 -3.14
N ILE A 89 -13.81 4.31 -4.12
CA ILE A 89 -14.01 5.70 -4.55
C ILE A 89 -15.47 6.03 -4.25
N SER A 90 -15.71 7.09 -3.48
CA SER A 90 -17.05 7.56 -3.13
C SER A 90 -17.22 9.01 -3.57
N TYR A 91 -18.33 9.28 -4.23
CA TYR A 91 -18.72 10.62 -4.66
C TYR A 91 -19.84 11.15 -3.75
N GLU A 92 -19.66 12.35 -3.23
CA GLU A 92 -20.58 12.98 -2.30
C GLU A 92 -21.37 14.10 -2.99
N ASN A 93 -22.68 14.10 -2.73
CA ASN A 93 -23.62 15.14 -3.12
C ASN A 93 -23.41 16.44 -2.33
N PRO A 94 -24.05 17.56 -2.72
CA PRO A 94 -23.91 18.84 -2.03
C PRO A 94 -24.46 18.80 -0.59
N ALA A 95 -25.35 17.84 -0.32
CA ALA A 95 -25.90 17.53 1.00
C ALA A 95 -24.93 16.73 1.90
N GLY A 96 -23.74 16.37 1.41
CA GLY A 96 -22.73 15.62 2.16
C GLY A 96 -22.99 14.12 2.27
N SER A 97 -23.95 13.59 1.50
CA SER A 97 -24.25 12.15 1.45
C SER A 97 -23.58 11.47 0.25
N PRO A 98 -23.09 10.23 0.40
CA PRO A 98 -22.57 9.44 -0.72
C PRO A 98 -23.71 9.15 -1.70
N SER A 99 -23.43 9.34 -2.98
CA SER A 99 -24.45 9.24 -4.03
C SER A 99 -23.88 8.58 -5.28
N ALA A 100 -24.51 7.48 -5.68
CA ALA A 100 -24.15 6.75 -6.89
C ALA A 100 -24.54 7.48 -8.19
N SER A 101 -25.38 8.52 -8.09
CA SER A 101 -26.00 9.22 -9.22
C SER A 101 -25.67 10.72 -9.31
N CYS A 102 -24.71 11.24 -8.54
CA CYS A 102 -24.33 12.65 -8.70
C CYS A 102 -23.55 12.81 -10.01
N ASP A 103 -23.61 13.91 -10.74
CA ASP A 103 -22.87 14.09 -12.00
C ASP A 103 -21.88 15.26 -11.90
N ALA A 104 -21.20 15.57 -12.99
CA ALA A 104 -20.29 16.72 -13.10
C ALA A 104 -20.94 18.07 -12.75
N SER A 105 -22.27 18.15 -12.60
CA SER A 105 -22.98 19.32 -12.09
C SER A 105 -23.32 19.22 -10.59
N SER A 106 -23.65 18.03 -10.07
CA SER A 106 -24.18 17.86 -8.72
C SER A 106 -23.18 17.32 -7.68
N CYS A 107 -22.07 16.69 -8.05
CA CYS A 107 -21.11 16.24 -7.02
C CYS A 107 -20.33 17.41 -6.43
N ARG A 108 -20.05 17.35 -5.12
CA ARG A 108 -19.29 18.37 -4.40
C ARG A 108 -17.91 17.89 -3.98
N GLN A 109 -17.81 16.63 -3.55
CA GLN A 109 -16.59 16.09 -2.99
C GLN A 109 -16.40 14.64 -3.44
N VAL A 110 -15.14 14.23 -3.53
CA VAL A 110 -14.74 12.86 -3.83
C VAL A 110 -13.82 12.37 -2.73
N SER A 111 -14.07 11.16 -2.24
CA SER A 111 -13.35 10.53 -1.15
C SER A 111 -12.81 9.19 -1.64
N VAL A 112 -11.49 9.01 -1.59
CA VAL A 112 -10.80 7.77 -1.98
C VAL A 112 -10.23 7.09 -0.74
N TRP A 113 -10.45 5.79 -0.66
CA TRP A 113 -10.06 4.94 0.45
C TRP A 113 -9.19 3.79 -0.03
N LEU A 114 -8.21 3.42 0.78
CA LEU A 114 -7.38 2.24 0.58
C LEU A 114 -7.38 1.43 1.89
N GLU A 115 -8.01 0.25 1.86
CA GLU A 115 -8.24 -0.57 3.05
C GLU A 115 -8.12 -2.07 2.73
N GLY A 116 -7.63 -2.88 3.68
CA GLY A 116 -7.58 -4.34 3.51
C GLY A 116 -6.41 -4.85 2.65
N HIS A 117 -5.39 -4.02 2.43
CA HIS A 117 -4.12 -4.43 1.82
C HIS A 117 -3.11 -4.85 2.89
N ALA A 118 -2.29 -5.83 2.56
CA ALA A 118 -1.22 -6.33 3.41
C ALA A 118 -0.03 -6.72 2.52
N ILE A 119 1.18 -6.59 3.06
CA ILE A 119 2.43 -6.89 2.38
C ILE A 119 2.99 -8.17 2.96
N ASP A 120 3.56 -9.01 2.09
CA ASP A 120 4.17 -10.26 2.51
C ASP A 120 5.55 -10.01 3.17
N ALA A 121 5.74 -10.57 4.36
CA ALA A 121 6.97 -10.50 5.13
C ALA A 121 8.01 -11.48 4.55
N LEU A 122 9.26 -11.04 4.41
CA LEU A 122 10.36 -11.89 3.94
C LEU A 122 10.74 -12.97 4.96
N GLY A 123 10.64 -12.66 6.25
CA GLY A 123 11.28 -13.48 7.27
C GLY A 123 10.50 -14.69 7.79
N GLY A 124 9.23 -14.89 7.42
CA GLY A 124 8.36 -15.92 8.03
C GLY A 124 8.18 -15.81 9.56
N LEU A 125 8.80 -14.79 10.19
CA LEU A 125 8.81 -14.52 11.63
C LEU A 125 7.49 -13.89 12.11
N VAL A 126 6.69 -13.34 11.20
CA VAL A 126 5.36 -12.82 11.49
C VAL A 126 4.32 -13.93 11.27
N PRO A 127 3.51 -14.29 12.29
CA PRO A 127 2.45 -15.29 12.14
C PRO A 127 1.50 -14.91 11.01
N GLY A 128 1.31 -15.81 10.03
CA GLY A 128 0.49 -15.56 8.85
C GLY A 128 1.21 -14.80 7.70
N GLY A 129 2.48 -14.44 7.88
CA GLY A 129 3.36 -13.95 6.81
C GLY A 129 2.97 -12.61 6.18
N ARG A 130 2.00 -11.89 6.75
CA ARG A 130 1.40 -10.68 6.17
C ARG A 130 1.32 -9.55 7.18
N LEU A 131 1.89 -8.40 6.84
CA LEU A 131 1.74 -7.17 7.62
C LEU A 131 0.60 -6.33 7.04
N PRO A 132 -0.49 -6.11 7.80
CA PRO A 132 -1.56 -5.25 7.35
C PRO A 132 -1.08 -3.80 7.22
N LEU A 133 -1.52 -3.13 6.16
CA LEU A 133 -1.39 -1.69 6.05
C LEU A 133 -2.61 -1.03 6.73
N PRO A 134 -2.41 0.07 7.46
CA PRO A 134 -3.53 0.79 8.04
C PRO A 134 -4.36 1.46 6.95
N ALA A 135 -5.66 1.64 7.24
CA ALA A 135 -6.60 2.29 6.36
C ALA A 135 -6.19 3.75 6.09
N MET A 136 -6.35 4.17 4.84
CA MET A 136 -6.10 5.55 4.41
C MET A 136 -7.28 6.13 3.68
N ARG A 137 -7.47 7.44 3.88
CA ARG A 137 -8.48 8.21 3.18
C ARG A 137 -7.91 9.54 2.73
N ALA A 138 -8.31 9.96 1.54
CA ALA A 138 -8.08 11.30 1.04
C ALA A 138 -9.36 11.80 0.40
N SER A 139 -9.78 13.01 0.77
CA SER A 139 -10.92 13.69 0.15
C SER A 139 -10.50 15.00 -0.48
N VAL A 140 -11.07 15.28 -1.65
CA VAL A 140 -10.82 16.48 -2.45
C VAL A 140 -12.16 16.98 -3.00
N VAL A 141 -12.32 18.30 -3.10
CA VAL A 141 -13.50 18.89 -3.74
C VAL A 141 -13.50 18.59 -5.24
N ARG A 142 -14.69 18.49 -5.82
CA ARG A 142 -14.84 18.25 -7.26
C ARG A 142 -14.26 19.42 -8.06
N GLU A 143 -13.48 19.12 -9.10
CA GLU A 143 -13.05 20.12 -10.08
C GLU A 143 -13.88 20.00 -11.37
N SER A 144 -13.60 19.01 -12.23
CA SER A 144 -14.20 18.94 -13.58
C SER A 144 -14.99 17.67 -13.89
N LEU A 145 -14.62 16.50 -13.33
CA LEU A 145 -15.21 15.18 -13.64
C LEU A 145 -15.43 14.88 -15.15
N GLN A 146 -14.63 15.47 -16.02
CA GLN A 146 -14.79 15.35 -17.47
C GLN A 146 -13.44 15.16 -18.21
N SER A 147 -12.33 15.06 -17.48
CA SER A 147 -11.03 14.88 -18.10
C SER A 147 -10.91 13.46 -18.68
N ARG A 148 -10.55 13.39 -19.98
CA ARG A 148 -10.23 12.14 -20.69
C ARG A 148 -8.74 12.01 -21.06
N THR A 149 -7.90 12.93 -20.60
CA THR A 149 -6.47 13.00 -20.95
C THR A 149 -5.56 12.73 -19.76
N GLY A 150 -4.36 12.18 -20.00
CA GLY A 150 -3.21 12.28 -19.09
C GLY A 150 -3.32 11.60 -17.72
N GLY A 151 -4.11 10.54 -17.58
CA GLY A 151 -4.28 9.78 -16.32
C GLY A 151 -5.70 9.26 -16.07
N CYS A 152 -6.68 9.76 -16.85
CA CYS A 152 -8.07 9.34 -16.82
C CYS A 152 -8.47 8.39 -17.95
N ALA A 153 -7.56 8.11 -18.89
CA ALA A 153 -7.79 7.18 -19.99
C ALA A 153 -7.45 5.75 -19.54
N PRO A 154 -8.31 4.75 -19.79
CA PRO A 154 -7.98 3.37 -19.49
C PRO A 154 -6.80 2.92 -20.35
N VAL A 155 -5.86 2.19 -19.74
CA VAL A 155 -4.77 1.52 -20.47
C VAL A 155 -5.40 0.36 -21.24
N ARG A 156 -5.51 0.49 -22.57
CA ARG A 156 -5.98 -0.58 -23.46
C ARG A 156 -5.09 -1.81 -23.39
#